data_AF-A0A961VZR0-F1
#
_entry.id   AF-A0A961VZR0-F1
#
_cell.length_a   1.000
_cell.length_b   1.000
_cell.length_c   1.000
_cell.angle_alpha   90.00
_cell.angle_beta   90.00
_cell.angle_gamma   90.00
#
_symmetry.space_group_name_H-M   'P 1'
#
loop_
_entity.id
_entity.type
_entity.pdbx_description
1 polymer ?
#
loop_
_entity_poly.entity_id
_entity_poly.type
_entity_poly.pdbx_seq_one_letter_code
_entity_poly.pdbx_strand_id
1 'polypeptide(L)'
;MSFFKKTILVAAALFLLPKDQEQQQRFSATATEAISWAATYCQRNPWQCQQAEAVYVDLKERATFGFGLVYGLAVERMNAGRTEVDSTRLDAAPRPDTAPRRRDLTSAYLSSANNTLTPKDIMPRWRGALEK
;
A
#
# COMPACT_ATOMS: atom_id res chain seq x y z
N MET A 1 -3.45 -21.85 -7.29
CA MET A 1 -2.06 -22.20 -7.68
C MET A 1 -1.20 -21.03 -8.18
N SER A 2 -1.73 -20.04 -8.91
CA SER A 2 -0.88 -18.96 -9.49
C SER A 2 -0.28 -18.00 -8.45
N PHE A 3 -1.03 -17.63 -7.40
CA PHE A 3 -0.54 -16.71 -6.35
C PHE A 3 0.65 -17.28 -5.57
N PHE A 4 0.57 -18.55 -5.18
CA PHE A 4 1.64 -19.25 -4.45
C PHE A 4 2.96 -19.32 -5.24
N LYS A 5 2.88 -19.54 -6.56
CA LYS A 5 4.06 -19.51 -7.43
C LYS A 5 4.71 -18.12 -7.46
N LYS A 6 3.90 -17.06 -7.53
CA LYS A 6 4.40 -15.67 -7.52
C LYS A 6 5.05 -15.32 -6.19
N THR A 7 4.45 -15.68 -5.05
CA THR A 7 5.04 -15.44 -3.74
C THR A 7 6.36 -16.18 -3.54
N ILE A 8 6.47 -17.42 -4.04
CA ILE A 8 7.74 -18.16 -4.01
C ILE A 8 8.81 -17.45 -4.83
N LEU A 9 8.47 -16.95 -6.03
CA LEU A 9 9.42 -16.23 -6.86
C LEU A 9 9.94 -14.96 -6.19
N VAL A 10 9.04 -14.19 -5.56
CA VAL A 10 9.45 -12.99 -4.81
C VAL A 10 10.34 -13.36 -3.62
N ALA A 11 9.96 -14.38 -2.85
CA ALA A 11 10.77 -14.85 -1.73
C ALA A 11 12.15 -15.37 -2.18
N ALA A 12 12.20 -16.11 -3.28
CA ALA A 12 13.45 -16.59 -3.86
C ALA A 12 14.34 -15.44 -4.35
N ALA A 13 13.76 -14.42 -4.99
CA ALA A 13 14.48 -13.23 -5.39
C ALA A 13 15.08 -12.51 -4.17
N LEU A 14 14.29 -12.30 -3.11
CA LEU A 14 14.76 -11.71 -1.85
C LEU A 14 15.85 -12.54 -1.17
N PHE A 15 15.75 -13.87 -1.26
CA PHE A 15 16.74 -14.78 -0.69
C PHE A 15 18.09 -14.71 -1.43
N LEU A 16 18.06 -14.47 -2.75
CA LEU A 16 19.26 -14.31 -3.57
C LEU A 16 19.96 -12.95 -3.39
N LEU A 17 19.35 -11.99 -2.68
CA LEU A 17 20.00 -10.71 -2.42
C LEU A 17 21.21 -10.91 -1.48
N PRO A 18 22.39 -10.33 -1.83
CA PRO A 18 23.60 -10.49 -1.05
C PRO A 18 23.49 -9.81 0.31
N LYS A 19 23.85 -10.55 1.38
CA LYS A 19 23.88 -10.03 2.76
C LYS A 19 25.25 -9.49 3.16
N ASP A 20 26.32 -10.07 2.61
CA ASP A 20 27.69 -9.70 2.93
C ASP A 20 28.19 -8.52 2.09
N GLN A 21 28.98 -7.62 2.69
CA GLN A 21 29.48 -6.42 1.98
C GLN A 21 30.31 -6.76 0.74
N GLU A 22 31.16 -7.78 0.79
CA GLU A 22 31.96 -8.18 -0.36
C GLU A 22 31.06 -8.67 -1.51
N GLN A 23 30.01 -9.42 -1.20
CA GLN A 23 29.05 -9.89 -2.21
C GLN A 23 28.22 -8.74 -2.76
N GLN A 24 27.89 -7.74 -1.94
CA GLN A 24 27.19 -6.52 -2.39
C GLN A 24 28.03 -5.72 -3.38
N GLN A 25 29.35 -5.62 -3.17
CA GLN A 25 30.26 -4.95 -4.10
C GLN A 25 30.37 -5.70 -5.44
N ARG A 26 30.48 -7.03 -5.40
CA ARG A 26 30.48 -7.83 -6.62
C ARG A 26 29.16 -7.71 -7.37
N PHE A 27 28.05 -7.78 -6.64
CA PHE A 27 26.71 -7.61 -7.21
C PHE A 27 26.54 -6.22 -7.85
N SER A 28 27.00 -5.15 -7.18
CA SER A 28 26.90 -3.79 -7.72
C SER A 28 27.78 -3.60 -8.96
N ALA A 29 28.97 -4.18 -8.99
CA ALA A 29 29.83 -4.18 -10.18
C ALA A 29 29.13 -4.86 -11.37
N THR A 30 28.59 -6.06 -11.15
CA THR A 30 27.81 -6.79 -12.18
C THR A 30 26.56 -6.03 -12.61
N ALA A 31 25.84 -5.40 -11.68
CA ALA A 31 24.68 -4.60 -12.00
C ALA A 31 25.04 -3.39 -12.86
N THR A 32 26.16 -2.73 -12.56
CA THR A 32 26.68 -1.59 -13.33
C THR A 32 27.06 -2.02 -14.74
N GLU A 33 27.70 -3.19 -14.88
CA GLU A 33 27.98 -3.78 -16.20
C GLU A 33 26.69 -4.08 -16.96
N ALA A 34 25.71 -4.73 -16.35
CA ALA A 34 24.44 -5.03 -17.01
C ALA A 34 23.72 -3.75 -17.52
N ILE A 35 23.80 -2.65 -16.76
CA ILE A 35 23.26 -1.35 -17.17
C ILE A 35 23.99 -0.82 -18.41
N SER A 36 25.32 -0.95 -18.49
CA SER A 36 26.08 -0.49 -19.67
C SER A 36 25.71 -1.27 -20.94
N TRP A 37 25.48 -2.58 -20.81
CA TRP A 37 24.97 -3.43 -21.89
C TRP A 37 23.55 -3.03 -22.30
N ALA A 38 22.66 -2.78 -21.34
CA ALA A 38 21.30 -2.30 -21.62
C ALA A 38 21.32 -0.94 -22.33
N ALA A 39 22.16 -0.01 -21.90
CA ALA A 39 22.31 1.29 -22.55
C ALA A 39 22.79 1.13 -24.01
N THR A 40 23.80 0.28 -24.24
CA THR A 40 24.30 -0.03 -25.58
C THR A 40 23.22 -0.69 -26.45
N TYR A 41 22.41 -1.59 -25.87
CA TYR A 41 21.29 -2.21 -26.56
C TYR A 41 20.23 -1.18 -26.98
N CYS A 42 19.89 -0.23 -26.10
CA CYS A 42 18.93 0.83 -26.41
C CYS A 42 19.43 1.78 -27.50
N GLN A 43 20.73 2.06 -27.55
CA GLN A 43 21.31 2.83 -28.65
C GLN A 43 21.13 2.12 -30.00
N ARG A 44 21.21 0.78 -30.01
CA ARG A 44 21.05 -0.03 -31.23
C ARG A 44 19.58 -0.31 -31.59
N ASN A 45 18.68 -0.31 -30.60
CA ASN A 45 17.26 -0.66 -30.77
C ASN A 45 16.34 0.37 -30.10
N PRO A 46 16.28 1.61 -30.63
CA PRO A 46 15.59 2.72 -29.96
C PRO A 46 14.09 2.48 -29.78
N TRP A 47 13.43 1.85 -30.77
CA TRP A 47 11.99 1.58 -30.72
C TRP A 47 11.60 0.62 -29.59
N GLN A 48 12.41 -0.42 -29.34
CA GLN A 48 12.13 -1.38 -28.27
C GLN A 48 12.30 -0.74 -26.89
N CYS A 49 13.30 0.13 -26.73
CA CYS A 49 13.50 0.83 -25.46
C CYS A 49 12.43 1.90 -25.20
N GLN A 50 11.87 2.56 -26.22
CA GLN A 50 10.72 3.45 -26.02
C GLN A 50 9.50 2.72 -25.45
N GLN A 51 9.24 1.49 -25.91
CA GLN A 51 8.16 0.68 -25.35
C GLN A 51 8.45 0.24 -23.92
N ALA A 52 9.68 -0.19 -23.65
CA ALA A 52 10.11 -0.57 -22.31
C ALA A 52 10.01 0.61 -21.33
N GLU A 53 10.34 1.82 -21.77
CA GLU A 53 10.23 3.05 -20.98
C GLU A 53 8.77 3.32 -20.57
N ALA A 54 7.82 3.22 -21.50
CA ALA A 54 6.40 3.42 -21.18
C ALA A 54 5.90 2.45 -20.10
N VAL A 55 6.29 1.18 -20.18
CA VAL A 55 5.95 0.18 -19.16
C VAL A 55 6.67 0.45 -17.83
N TYR A 56 7.93 0.88 -17.90
CA TYR A 56 8.74 1.19 -16.73
C TYR A 56 8.17 2.39 -15.94
N VAL A 57 7.66 3.41 -16.63
CA VAL A 57 7.04 4.58 -15.99
C VAL A 57 5.81 4.17 -15.16
N ASP A 58 4.86 3.42 -15.73
CA ASP A 58 3.69 2.91 -14.99
C ASP A 58 4.10 2.00 -13.82
N LEU A 59 5.09 1.13 -14.03
CA LEU A 59 5.62 0.27 -12.98
C LEU A 59 6.22 1.10 -11.83
N LYS A 60 6.99 2.15 -12.15
CA LYS A 60 7.63 3.03 -11.17
C LYS A 60 6.58 3.76 -10.32
N GLU A 61 5.52 4.26 -10.93
CA GLU A 61 4.43 4.93 -10.19
C GLU A 61 3.75 3.98 -9.21
N ARG A 62 3.38 2.78 -9.69
CA ARG A 62 2.77 1.73 -8.85
C ARG A 62 3.70 1.28 -7.74
N ALA A 63 4.99 1.10 -8.05
CA ALA A 63 6.00 0.72 -7.08
C ALA A 63 6.17 1.81 -6.01
N THR A 64 6.26 3.08 -6.40
CA THR A 64 6.40 4.20 -5.46
C THR A 64 5.25 4.24 -4.45
N PHE A 65 4.01 4.10 -4.92
CA PHE A 65 2.84 4.03 -4.05
C PHE A 65 2.89 2.78 -3.14
N GLY A 66 3.17 1.61 -3.71
CA GLY A 66 3.22 0.35 -2.97
C GLY A 66 4.29 0.32 -1.88
N PHE A 67 5.49 0.82 -2.19
CA PHE A 67 6.57 0.97 -1.22
C PHE A 67 6.21 1.97 -0.13
N GLY A 68 5.63 3.12 -0.47
CA GLY A 68 5.15 4.10 0.51
C GLY A 68 4.14 3.49 1.49
N LEU A 69 3.19 2.70 1.00
CA LEU A 69 2.19 2.02 1.82
C LEU A 69 2.83 1.01 2.79
N VAL A 70 3.68 0.11 2.27
CA VAL A 70 4.34 -0.93 3.08
C VAL A 70 5.28 -0.30 4.11
N TYR A 71 6.04 0.73 3.71
CA TYR A 71 6.93 1.46 4.60
C TYR A 71 6.15 2.21 5.69
N GLY A 72 5.07 2.91 5.33
CA GLY A 72 4.21 3.61 6.27
C GLY A 72 3.63 2.67 7.34
N LEU A 73 3.10 1.51 6.92
CA LEU A 73 2.59 0.48 7.83
C LEU A 73 3.70 -0.07 8.75
N ALA A 74 4.90 -0.31 8.22
CA ALA A 74 6.03 -0.78 9.01
C ALA A 74 6.44 0.25 10.07
N VAL A 75 6.51 1.53 9.71
CA VAL A 75 6.85 2.63 10.63
C VAL A 75 5.78 2.80 11.70
N GLU A 76 4.50 2.78 11.34
CA GLU A 76 3.39 2.83 12.31
C GLU A 76 3.47 1.67 13.29
N ARG A 77 3.71 0.44 12.82
CA ARG A 77 3.84 -0.74 13.69
C ARG A 77 5.04 -0.64 14.63
N MET A 78 6.17 -0.13 14.16
CA MET A 78 7.37 0.09 15.00
C MET A 78 7.14 1.18 16.06
N ASN A 79 6.34 2.20 15.75
CA ASN A 79 6.04 3.28 16.68
C ASN A 79 4.90 2.91 17.66
N ALA A 80 3.91 2.12 17.23
CA ALA A 80 2.81 1.63 18.07
C ALA A 80 3.31 0.73 19.21
N GLY A 81 4.42 0.02 19.02
CA GLY A 81 5.07 -0.79 20.06
C GLY A 81 5.78 0.01 21.17
N ARG A 82 5.78 1.35 21.14
CA ARG A 82 6.35 2.21 22.20
C ARG A 82 5.31 2.78 23.18
N THR A 83 4.04 2.39 23.05
CA THR A 83 2.93 2.94 23.85
C THR A 83 2.07 1.85 24.50
N GLU A 84 2.70 0.86 25.12
CA GLU A 84 1.96 -0.16 25.90
C GLU A 84 2.66 -0.45 27.24
N VAL A 85 2.79 0.59 28.07
CA VAL A 85 2.70 0.49 29.54
C VAL A 85 1.82 1.64 30.00
N ASP A 86 0.51 1.45 29.99
CA ASP A 86 -0.39 1.88 31.07
C ASP A 86 -1.76 1.24 30.86
N SER A 87 -1.81 -0.07 31.12
CA SER A 87 -3.05 -0.79 31.40
C SER A 87 -3.33 -0.70 32.90
N THR A 88 -3.59 0.50 33.44
CA THR A 88 -4.17 0.63 34.80
C THR A 88 -5.03 1.89 34.96
N ARG A 89 -6.19 1.91 34.31
CA ARG A 89 -7.35 2.60 34.88
C ARG A 89 -8.66 1.94 34.48
N LEU A 90 -8.84 0.72 35.00
CA LEU A 90 -10.14 0.11 35.20
C LEU A 90 -10.35 0.07 36.71
N ASP A 91 -11.26 0.91 37.21
CA ASP A 91 -12.03 0.86 38.47
C ASP A 91 -12.57 2.30 38.65
N ALA A 92 -13.87 2.59 38.59
CA ALA A 92 -14.99 1.86 39.14
C ALA A 92 -16.27 2.03 38.31
N ALA A 93 -17.04 0.96 38.21
CA ALA A 93 -18.46 0.99 37.86
C ALA A 93 -19.25 0.38 39.01
N PRO A 94 -20.51 0.80 39.20
CA PRO A 94 -21.56 -0.15 39.52
C PRO A 94 -22.63 -0.18 38.41
N ARG A 95 -22.90 -1.39 37.91
CA ARG A 95 -24.04 -1.79 37.06
C ARG A 95 -25.30 -2.01 37.93
N PRO A 96 -26.53 -1.90 37.37
CA PRO A 96 -27.18 -3.04 36.68
C PRO A 96 -27.90 -2.63 35.37
N ASP A 97 -27.65 -3.32 34.25
CA ASP A 97 -28.53 -4.32 33.61
C ASP A 97 -29.25 -3.65 32.41
N THR A 98 -29.06 -3.98 31.13
CA THR A 98 -29.08 -5.27 30.43
C THR A 98 -28.55 -5.03 28.99
N ALA A 99 -27.81 -5.96 28.40
CA ALA A 99 -27.51 -5.97 26.94
C ALA A 99 -28.77 -6.40 26.14
N PRO A 100 -28.87 -6.33 24.78
CA PRO A 100 -27.86 -5.98 23.74
C PRO A 100 -28.42 -5.07 22.59
N ARG A 101 -27.58 -4.58 21.64
CA ARG A 101 -27.86 -4.46 20.16
C ARG A 101 -26.78 -3.62 19.46
N ARG A 102 -26.09 -4.16 18.46
CA ARG A 102 -26.40 -4.11 17.01
C ARG A 102 -26.07 -2.73 16.41
N ARG A 103 -25.22 -2.75 15.37
CA ARG A 103 -24.73 -1.59 14.60
C ARG A 103 -25.87 -0.68 14.18
N ASP A 104 -25.83 0.57 14.61
CA ASP A 104 -26.67 1.62 14.04
C ASP A 104 -25.84 2.59 13.20
N LEU A 105 -26.16 2.56 11.90
CA LEU A 105 -25.72 3.45 10.85
C LEU A 105 -26.39 4.83 11.04
N THR A 106 -25.89 5.63 11.98
CA THR A 106 -26.46 6.97 12.23
C THR A 106 -25.40 8.04 12.52
N SER A 107 -24.18 7.87 11.99
CA SER A 107 -23.15 8.92 12.02
C SER A 107 -22.98 9.64 10.67
N ALA A 108 -24.09 9.85 9.95
CA ALA A 108 -24.10 10.66 8.71
C ALA A 108 -25.03 11.87 8.78
N TYR A 109 -25.72 12.08 9.92
CA TYR A 109 -26.78 13.11 10.06
C TYR A 109 -26.43 14.26 11.02
N LEU A 110 -25.18 14.35 11.50
CA LEU A 110 -24.74 15.39 12.46
C LEU A 110 -23.72 16.38 11.88
N SER A 111 -23.85 16.72 10.60
CA SER A 111 -23.10 17.83 10.01
C SER A 111 -24.00 18.69 9.11
N SER A 112 -25.02 19.28 9.72
CA SER A 112 -25.97 20.20 9.07
C SER A 112 -26.13 21.48 9.90
N ALA A 113 -25.01 22.11 10.26
CA ALA A 113 -25.05 23.47 10.80
C ALA A 113 -24.61 24.52 9.76
N ASN A 114 -23.82 24.17 8.73
CA ASN A 114 -23.23 25.11 7.78
C ASN A 114 -23.07 24.57 6.33
N ASN A 115 -23.85 23.56 5.92
CA ASN A 115 -23.64 22.91 4.63
C ASN A 115 -24.53 23.49 3.52
N THR A 116 -23.91 23.97 2.44
CA THR A 116 -24.55 24.36 1.16
C THR A 116 -24.97 23.15 0.31
N LEU A 117 -24.78 21.94 0.82
CA LEU A 117 -25.08 20.71 0.13
C LEU A 117 -26.55 20.37 0.29
N THR A 118 -27.26 20.30 -0.83
CA THR A 118 -28.65 19.87 -0.83
C THR A 118 -28.72 18.35 -0.65
N PRO A 119 -29.84 17.80 -0.15
CA PRO A 119 -30.01 16.35 -0.01
C PRO A 119 -29.80 15.55 -1.31
N LYS A 120 -29.93 16.21 -2.48
CA LYS A 120 -29.66 15.62 -3.80
C LYS A 120 -28.16 15.47 -4.08
N ASP A 121 -27.33 16.33 -3.52
CA ASP A 121 -25.87 16.32 -3.70
C ASP A 121 -25.18 15.21 -2.89
N ILE A 122 -25.85 14.73 -1.85
CA ILE A 122 -25.38 13.67 -0.94
C ILE A 122 -25.63 12.28 -1.54
N MET A 123 -26.43 12.18 -2.61
CA MET A 123 -26.69 10.89 -3.25
C MET A 123 -25.49 10.45 -4.10
N PRO A 124 -24.95 9.24 -3.88
CA PRO A 124 -23.87 8.71 -4.70
C PRO A 124 -24.36 8.46 -6.15
N ARG A 125 -24.10 9.41 -7.06
CA ARG A 125 -24.46 9.33 -8.49
C ARG A 125 -23.82 8.17 -9.25
N TRP A 126 -22.86 7.46 -8.66
CA TRP A 126 -22.23 6.27 -9.26
C TRP A 126 -23.10 5.00 -9.17
N ARG A 127 -24.19 5.01 -8.39
CA ARG A 127 -25.23 3.99 -8.51
C ARG A 127 -26.16 4.45 -9.63
N GLY A 128 -25.97 3.92 -10.84
CA GLY A 128 -26.82 4.22 -12.00
C GLY A 128 -28.31 4.12 -11.66
N ALA A 129 -29.14 4.85 -12.41
CA ALA A 129 -30.58 4.86 -12.20
C ALA A 129 -31.12 3.42 -12.26
N LEU A 130 -31.89 3.02 -11.25
CA LEU A 130 -32.78 1.86 -11.36
C LEU A 130 -33.93 2.30 -12.26
N GLU A 131 -33.75 2.18 -13.57
CA GLU A 131 -34.83 2.24 -14.53
C GLU A 131 -35.85 1.14 -14.18
N LYS A 132 -37.13 1.52 -14.15
CA LYS A 132 -38.28 0.63 -14.01
C LYS A 132 -38.92 0.42 -15.38
#